data_AF-A0A7X1ZC52-F1
#
_entry.id   AF-A0A7X1ZC52-F1
#
_cell.length_a   1.000
_cell.length_b   1.000
_cell.length_c   1.000
_cell.angle_alpha   90.00
_cell.angle_beta   90.00
_cell.angle_gamma   90.00
#
_symmetry.space_group_name_H-M   'P 1'
#
loop_
_entity.id
_entity.type
_entity.pdbx_description
1 polymer ?
#
loop_
_entity_poly.entity_id
_entity_poly.type
_entity_poly.pdbx_seq_one_letter_code
_entity_poly.pdbx_strand_id
1 'polypeptide(L)'
;MAVSVTLPYSAEVLQAFLAGYHESIWPAQIAAVLLIAALLVVLARPTPRTTRLPALILTAFWAWVGGVFYMAELTHLSFLATAHGAACLGQAALLLGHAGRGPEPVAQRSRARLSFGIGLLVVALGVYPLGMAVWEGSAAAWRLAGVTPVATALLTLGALILGPGGRWTAGLLGVIPAAVLAWAAFTAWVLA
;
A
#
# COMPACT_ATOMS: atom_id res chain seq x y z
N MET A 1 27.40 -5.69 14.64
CA MET A 1 26.62 -5.05 13.57
C MET A 1 26.78 -5.90 12.32
N ALA A 2 25.82 -6.79 12.05
CA ALA A 2 25.88 -7.62 10.85
C ALA A 2 25.23 -6.83 9.70
N VAL A 3 26.03 -6.27 8.81
CA VAL A 3 25.53 -5.88 7.48
C VAL A 3 25.14 -7.19 6.81
N SER A 4 23.85 -7.40 6.59
CA SER A 4 23.40 -8.55 5.80
C SER A 4 24.08 -8.47 4.43
N VAL A 5 24.83 -9.52 4.03
CA VAL A 5 25.58 -9.56 2.77
C VAL A 5 24.69 -9.30 1.53
N THR A 6 23.36 -9.39 1.70
CA THR A 6 22.33 -9.30 0.66
C THR A 6 21.63 -7.93 0.54
N LEU A 7 21.61 -7.09 1.58
CA LEU A 7 20.96 -5.76 1.53
C LEU A 7 21.97 -4.64 1.83
N PRO A 8 21.87 -3.48 1.15
CA PRO A 8 22.82 -2.38 1.32
C PRO A 8 22.58 -1.56 2.61
N TYR A 9 21.74 -2.01 3.54
CA TYR A 9 21.38 -1.32 4.78
C TYR A 9 21.03 -2.29 5.90
N SER A 10 21.13 -1.83 7.16
CA SER A 10 20.71 -2.59 8.35
C SER A 10 19.30 -2.20 8.82
N ALA A 11 18.77 -2.93 9.81
CA ALA A 11 17.46 -2.65 10.40
C ALA A 11 17.39 -1.25 11.02
N GLU A 12 18.45 -0.83 11.73
CA GLU A 12 18.53 0.48 12.39
C GLU A 12 18.53 1.62 11.37
N VAL A 13 19.24 1.43 10.24
CA VAL A 13 19.27 2.42 9.15
C VAL A 13 17.88 2.55 8.52
N LEU A 14 17.17 1.45 8.30
CA LEU A 14 15.80 1.48 7.77
C LEU A 14 14.83 2.17 8.74
N GLN A 15 14.95 1.92 10.04
CA GLN A 15 14.13 2.57 11.07
C GLN A 15 14.38 4.08 11.11
N ALA A 16 15.66 4.49 11.13
CA ALA A 16 16.03 5.91 11.10
C ALA A 16 15.54 6.61 9.83
N PHE A 17 15.66 5.94 8.67
CA PHE A 17 15.11 6.43 7.41
C PHE A 17 13.59 6.66 7.51
N LEU A 18 12.83 5.69 8.03
CA LEU A 18 11.38 5.82 8.13
C LEU A 18 10.95 6.95 9.07
N ALA A 19 11.68 7.15 10.17
CA ALA A 19 11.41 8.25 11.08
C ALA A 19 11.62 9.62 10.39
N GLY A 20 12.75 9.79 9.70
CA GLY A 20 13.03 11.01 8.94
C GLY A 20 12.07 11.23 7.77
N TYR A 21 11.70 10.16 7.07
CA TYR A 21 10.71 10.19 6.00
C TYR A 21 9.36 10.71 6.48
N HIS A 22 8.85 10.21 7.62
CA HIS A 22 7.55 10.68 8.12
C HIS A 22 7.56 12.15 8.52
N GLU A 23 8.69 12.66 9.02
CA GLU A 23 8.85 14.08 9.29
C GLU A 23 8.89 14.90 7.98
N SER A 24 9.62 14.43 6.96
CA SER A 24 9.77 15.14 5.68
C SER A 24 8.46 15.28 4.90
N ILE A 25 7.58 14.28 4.97
CA ILE A 25 6.31 14.30 4.24
C ILE A 25 5.16 14.97 4.99
N TRP A 26 5.36 15.43 6.24
CA TRP A 26 4.30 16.14 6.96
C TRP A 26 3.88 17.40 6.18
N PRO A 27 2.56 17.65 5.95
CA PRO A 27 1.38 17.00 6.50
C PRO A 27 0.64 16.02 5.55
N ALA A 28 1.32 15.45 4.56
CA ALA A 28 0.71 14.59 3.53
C ALA A 28 -0.05 13.38 4.11
N GLN A 29 0.32 12.91 5.30
CA GLN A 29 -0.38 11.84 6.01
C GLN A 29 -1.85 12.19 6.28
N ILE A 30 -2.18 13.47 6.52
CA ILE A 30 -3.57 13.92 6.70
C ILE A 30 -4.36 13.65 5.42
N ALA A 31 -3.80 13.99 4.26
CA ALA A 31 -4.43 13.71 2.98
C ALA A 31 -4.62 12.20 2.75
N ALA A 32 -3.62 11.38 3.12
CA ALA A 32 -3.72 9.93 3.04
C ALA A 32 -4.86 9.39 3.92
N VAL A 33 -5.01 9.85 5.17
CA VAL A 33 -6.12 9.46 6.06
C VAL A 33 -7.48 9.85 5.48
N LEU A 34 -7.63 11.07 4.95
CA LEU A 34 -8.88 11.52 4.33
C LEU A 34 -9.26 10.66 3.11
N LEU A 35 -8.27 10.33 2.28
CA LEU A 35 -8.46 9.45 1.12
C LEU A 35 -8.80 8.01 1.54
N ILE A 36 -8.19 7.49 2.60
CA ILE A 36 -8.55 6.18 3.18
C ILE A 36 -10.00 6.20 3.66
N ALA A 37 -10.41 7.23 4.39
CA ALA A 37 -11.79 7.35 4.86
C ALA A 37 -12.78 7.38 3.69
N ALA A 38 -12.48 8.16 2.65
CA ALA A 38 -13.28 8.19 1.42
C ALA A 38 -13.35 6.80 0.74
N LEU A 39 -12.22 6.10 0.65
CA LEU A 39 -12.15 4.73 0.11
C LEU A 39 -13.05 3.77 0.89
N LEU A 40 -12.99 3.79 2.22
CA LEU A 40 -13.81 2.91 3.07
C LEU A 40 -15.31 3.20 2.91
N VAL A 41 -15.70 4.47 2.88
CA VAL A 41 -17.10 4.88 2.65
C VAL A 41 -17.61 4.36 1.32
N VAL A 42 -16.82 4.48 0.26
CA VAL A 42 -17.20 3.99 -1.08
C VAL A 42 -17.27 2.47 -1.13
N LEU A 43 -16.33 1.75 -0.50
CA LEU A 43 -16.34 0.29 -0.45
C LEU A 43 -17.55 -0.27 0.34
N ALA A 44 -17.93 0.42 1.41
CA ALA A 44 -19.07 0.06 2.26
C ALA A 44 -20.41 0.35 1.57
N ARG A 45 -20.49 1.40 0.74
CA ARG A 45 -21.70 1.82 0.03
C ARG A 45 -21.44 1.92 -1.48
N PRO A 46 -21.20 0.79 -2.17
CA PRO A 46 -20.90 0.80 -3.59
C PRO A 46 -22.15 1.24 -4.37
N THR A 47 -21.99 2.25 -5.22
CA THR A 47 -23.01 2.68 -6.18
C THR A 47 -22.41 2.61 -7.59
N PRO A 48 -23.22 2.46 -8.65
CA PRO A 48 -22.69 2.45 -10.01
C PRO A 48 -21.79 3.66 -10.32
N ARG A 49 -22.11 4.85 -9.79
CA ARG A 49 -21.32 6.07 -10.04
C ARG A 49 -19.99 6.12 -9.27
N THR A 50 -19.89 5.41 -8.16
CA THR A 50 -18.73 5.46 -7.26
C THR A 50 -17.76 4.30 -7.44
N THR A 51 -18.06 3.33 -8.31
CA THR A 51 -17.24 2.13 -8.53
C THR A 51 -15.82 2.40 -9.01
N ARG A 52 -15.58 3.53 -9.69
CA ARG A 52 -14.23 3.95 -10.12
C ARG A 52 -13.38 4.61 -9.03
N LEU A 53 -14.01 5.16 -7.98
CA LEU A 53 -13.31 5.95 -6.97
C LEU A 53 -12.24 5.15 -6.21
N PRO A 54 -12.47 3.88 -5.82
CA PRO A 54 -11.44 3.08 -5.17
C PRO A 54 -10.17 2.97 -6.01
N ALA A 55 -10.31 2.72 -7.31
CA ALA A 55 -9.17 2.63 -8.22
C ALA A 55 -8.41 3.96 -8.32
N LEU A 56 -9.12 5.10 -8.42
CA LEU A 56 -8.49 6.42 -8.46
C LEU A 56 -7.75 6.78 -7.17
N ILE A 57 -8.33 6.47 -6.01
CA ILE A 57 -7.70 6.70 -4.71
C ILE A 57 -6.43 5.85 -4.59
N LEU A 58 -6.52 4.57 -4.95
CA LEU A 58 -5.37 3.66 -4.93
C LEU A 58 -4.31 4.09 -5.95
N THR A 59 -4.67 4.63 -7.11
CA THR A 59 -3.72 5.25 -8.06
C THR A 59 -2.91 6.35 -7.37
N ALA A 60 -3.55 7.26 -6.64
CA ALA A 60 -2.85 8.33 -5.93
C ALA A 60 -1.87 7.76 -4.90
N PHE A 61 -2.29 6.73 -4.15
CA PHE A 61 -1.43 6.05 -3.18
C PHE A 61 -0.22 5.35 -3.82
N TRP A 62 -0.42 4.60 -4.91
CA TRP A 62 0.68 3.95 -5.61
C TRP A 62 1.60 4.94 -6.32
N ALA A 63 1.06 6.06 -6.82
CA ALA A 63 1.85 7.15 -7.37
C ALA A 63 2.75 7.79 -6.30
N TRP A 64 2.20 8.02 -5.10
CA TRP A 64 2.98 8.52 -3.96
C TRP A 64 4.05 7.53 -3.52
N VAL A 65 3.71 6.26 -3.32
CA VAL A 65 4.67 5.22 -2.91
C VAL A 65 5.77 5.05 -3.95
N GLY A 66 5.43 5.03 -5.24
CA GLY A 66 6.42 4.89 -6.31
C GLY A 66 7.31 6.12 -6.47
N GLY A 67 6.71 7.29 -6.57
CA GLY A 67 7.40 8.55 -6.86
C GLY A 67 8.11 9.16 -5.65
N VAL A 68 7.44 9.21 -4.50
CA VAL A 68 7.97 9.86 -3.30
C VAL A 68 8.75 8.87 -2.45
N PHE A 69 8.09 7.82 -1.93
CA PHE A 69 8.73 6.89 -1.00
C PHE A 69 9.94 6.18 -1.64
N TYR A 70 9.76 5.59 -2.83
CA TYR A 70 10.86 4.86 -3.48
C TYR A 70 11.83 5.77 -4.23
N MET A 71 11.35 6.56 -5.19
CA MET A 71 12.24 7.28 -6.11
C MET A 71 12.88 8.53 -5.50
N ALA A 72 12.14 9.34 -4.73
CA ALA A 72 12.68 10.56 -4.14
C ALA A 72 13.45 10.30 -2.83
N GLU A 73 12.99 9.35 -2.01
CA GLU A 73 13.51 9.17 -0.66
C GLU A 73 14.43 7.93 -0.54
N LEU A 74 13.97 6.75 -0.97
CA LEU A 74 14.70 5.49 -0.74
C LEU A 74 15.84 5.22 -1.73
N THR A 75 15.91 5.92 -2.87
CA THR A 75 17.01 5.76 -3.86
C THR A 75 18.39 6.10 -3.29
N HIS A 76 18.44 6.98 -2.29
CA HIS A 76 19.67 7.27 -1.56
C HIS A 76 20.18 6.08 -0.74
N LEU A 77 19.30 5.16 -0.36
CA LEU A 77 19.61 4.02 0.51
C LEU A 77 19.77 2.70 -0.26
N SER A 78 19.05 2.53 -1.36
CA SER A 78 19.04 1.27 -2.10
C SER A 78 18.96 1.49 -3.61
N PHE A 79 19.90 0.88 -4.35
CA PHE A 79 19.86 0.86 -5.81
C PHE A 79 18.60 0.19 -6.37
N LEU A 80 18.00 -0.75 -5.61
CA LEU A 80 16.75 -1.41 -6.00
C LEU A 80 15.53 -0.50 -5.83
N ALA A 81 15.64 0.63 -5.12
CA ALA A 81 14.51 1.53 -4.92
C ALA A 81 13.94 2.04 -6.24
N THR A 82 14.78 2.30 -7.26
CA THR A 82 14.32 2.70 -8.59
C THR A 82 13.44 1.64 -9.24
N ALA A 83 13.83 0.36 -9.16
CA ALA A 83 13.04 -0.74 -9.71
C ALA A 83 11.70 -0.91 -8.98
N HIS A 84 11.72 -0.85 -7.64
CA HIS A 84 10.50 -0.89 -6.84
C HIS A 84 9.58 0.30 -7.11
N GLY A 85 10.15 1.50 -7.20
CA GLY A 85 9.42 2.72 -7.54
C GLY A 85 8.75 2.63 -8.90
N ALA A 86 9.48 2.13 -9.91
CA ALA A 86 8.93 1.94 -11.25
C ALA A 86 7.79 0.92 -11.27
N ALA A 87 7.91 -0.20 -10.54
CA ALA A 87 6.83 -1.17 -10.40
C ALA A 87 5.60 -0.56 -9.71
N CYS A 88 5.80 0.26 -8.67
CA CYS A 88 4.71 0.96 -7.97
C CYS A 88 4.00 1.98 -8.89
N LEU A 89 4.76 2.74 -9.69
CA LEU A 89 4.18 3.64 -10.69
C LEU A 89 3.43 2.88 -11.79
N GLY A 90 3.95 1.71 -12.19
CA GLY A 90 3.25 0.78 -13.07
C GLY A 90 1.89 0.36 -12.49
N GLN A 91 1.85 0.00 -11.21
CA GLN A 91 0.59 -0.31 -10.51
C GLN A 91 -0.36 0.89 -10.49
N ALA A 92 0.13 2.11 -10.27
CA ALA A 92 -0.68 3.32 -10.33
C ALA A 92 -1.31 3.50 -11.72
N ALA A 93 -0.53 3.30 -12.79
CA ALA A 93 -1.00 3.37 -14.17
C ALA A 93 -2.04 2.29 -14.52
N LEU A 94 -1.84 1.06 -14.03
CA LEU A 94 -2.80 -0.04 -14.22
C LEU A 94 -4.15 0.27 -13.56
N LEU A 95 -4.12 0.78 -12.32
CA LEU A 95 -5.32 1.20 -11.59
C LEU A 95 -6.02 2.38 -12.28
N LEU A 96 -5.25 3.34 -12.81
CA LEU A 96 -5.79 4.48 -13.54
C LEU A 96 -6.47 4.05 -14.83
N GLY A 97 -5.81 3.18 -15.60
CA GLY A 97 -6.38 2.59 -16.81
C GLY A 97 -7.63 1.76 -16.54
N HIS A 98 -7.69 1.06 -15.39
CA HIS A 98 -8.90 0.38 -14.94
C HIS A 98 -10.02 1.37 -14.60
N ALA A 99 -9.74 2.44 -13.86
CA ALA A 99 -10.73 3.47 -13.55
C ALA A 99 -11.29 4.16 -14.81
N GLY A 100 -10.49 4.25 -15.88
CA GLY A 100 -10.88 4.83 -17.17
C GLY A 100 -11.87 3.99 -17.99
N ARG A 101 -12.05 2.70 -17.68
CA ARG A 101 -13.05 1.82 -18.36
C ARG A 101 -14.49 2.14 -17.99
N GLY A 102 -14.70 3.02 -17.01
CA GLY A 102 -16.01 3.46 -16.56
C GLY A 102 -16.61 2.60 -15.44
N PRO A 103 -17.86 2.90 -15.06
CA PRO A 103 -18.58 2.19 -14.01
C PRO A 103 -18.69 0.68 -14.25
N GLU A 104 -18.34 -0.11 -13.24
CA GLU A 104 -18.61 -1.55 -13.25
C GLU A 104 -19.86 -1.91 -12.44
N PRO A 105 -20.57 -3.00 -12.80
CA PRO A 105 -21.66 -3.52 -12.00
C PRO A 105 -21.20 -3.91 -10.60
N VAL A 106 -22.03 -3.61 -9.59
CA VAL A 106 -21.78 -4.06 -8.22
C VAL A 106 -22.11 -5.56 -8.14
N ALA A 107 -21.08 -6.40 -8.13
CA ALA A 107 -21.24 -7.84 -7.99
C ALA A 107 -21.64 -8.23 -6.56
N GLN A 108 -22.48 -9.26 -6.43
CA GLN A 108 -22.82 -9.83 -5.14
C GLN A 108 -21.58 -10.48 -4.51
N ARG A 109 -21.33 -10.17 -3.24
CA ARG A 109 -20.14 -10.63 -2.50
C ARG A 109 -20.50 -11.86 -1.68
N SER A 110 -19.72 -12.93 -1.77
CA SER A 110 -19.85 -14.05 -0.84
C SER A 110 -19.37 -13.64 0.56
N ARG A 111 -19.90 -14.28 1.61
CA ARG A 111 -19.52 -13.99 3.00
C ARG A 111 -18.03 -14.19 3.24
N ALA A 112 -17.44 -15.24 2.67
CA ALA A 112 -16.00 -15.51 2.77
C ALA A 112 -15.15 -14.38 2.15
N ARG A 113 -15.54 -13.91 0.96
CA ARG A 113 -14.85 -12.82 0.26
C ARG A 113 -14.95 -11.50 1.04
N LEU A 114 -16.12 -11.23 1.63
CA LEU A 114 -16.31 -10.07 2.51
C LEU A 114 -15.41 -10.14 3.74
N SER A 115 -15.43 -11.26 4.47
CA SER A 115 -14.59 -11.43 5.68
C SER A 115 -13.10 -11.32 5.37
N PHE A 116 -12.62 -11.95 4.29
CA PHE A 116 -11.21 -11.91 3.92
C PHE A 116 -10.76 -10.50 3.50
N GLY A 117 -11.56 -9.81 2.68
CA GLY A 117 -11.27 -8.44 2.28
C GLY A 117 -11.25 -7.48 3.47
N ILE A 118 -12.22 -7.58 4.38
CA ILE A 118 -12.24 -6.79 5.62
C ILE A 118 -11.03 -7.10 6.50
N GLY A 119 -10.66 -8.38 6.63
CA GLY A 119 -9.46 -8.80 7.36
C GLY A 119 -8.20 -8.08 6.86
N LEU A 120 -8.00 -8.04 5.54
CA LEU A 120 -6.87 -7.32 4.94
C LEU A 120 -6.93 -5.81 5.22
N LEU A 121 -8.12 -5.19 5.16
CA LEU A 121 -8.27 -3.77 5.51
C LEU A 121 -7.92 -3.49 6.97
N VAL A 122 -8.36 -4.35 7.90
CA VAL A 122 -8.04 -4.24 9.33
C VAL A 122 -6.54 -4.38 9.56
N VAL A 123 -5.89 -5.31 8.87
CA VAL A 123 -4.43 -5.47 8.98
C VAL A 123 -3.71 -4.24 8.40
N ALA A 124 -4.14 -3.75 7.24
CA ALA A 124 -3.53 -2.59 6.58
C ALA A 124 -3.61 -1.30 7.40
N LEU A 125 -4.75 -1.07 8.07
CA LEU A 125 -5.06 0.20 8.72
C LEU A 125 -4.79 0.21 10.22
N GLY A 126 -4.82 -0.95 10.86
CA GLY A 126 -4.67 -1.09 12.31
C GLY A 126 -3.48 -1.96 12.67
N VAL A 127 -3.57 -3.26 12.40
CA VAL A 127 -2.60 -4.25 12.95
C VAL A 127 -1.17 -3.93 12.55
N TYR A 128 -0.92 -3.69 11.25
CA TYR A 128 0.43 -3.45 10.77
C TYR A 128 1.00 -2.09 11.23
N PRO A 129 0.32 -0.94 11.01
CA PRO A 129 0.87 0.35 11.43
C PRO A 129 1.07 0.44 12.95
N LEU A 130 0.11 -0.05 13.74
CA LEU A 130 0.19 -0.02 15.21
C LEU A 130 1.18 -1.04 15.76
N GLY A 131 1.20 -2.25 15.19
CA GLY A 131 2.14 -3.30 15.61
C GLY A 131 3.59 -2.86 15.45
N MET A 132 3.89 -2.15 14.35
CA MET A 132 5.23 -1.61 14.14
C MET A 132 5.57 -0.46 15.09
N ALA A 133 4.61 0.42 15.40
CA ALA A 133 4.83 1.48 16.39
C ALA A 133 5.14 0.92 17.79
N VAL A 134 4.48 -0.20 18.17
CA VAL A 134 4.76 -0.91 19.43
C VAL A 134 6.11 -1.62 19.37
N TRP A 135 6.41 -2.32 18.28
CA TRP A 135 7.65 -3.10 18.14
C TRP A 135 8.90 -2.21 18.17
N GLU A 136 8.86 -1.07 17.49
CA GLU A 136 9.98 -0.12 17.42
C GLU A 136 9.95 0.91 18.56
N GLY A 137 8.93 0.87 19.42
CA GLY A 137 8.80 1.76 20.57
C GLY A 137 8.67 3.26 20.22
N SER A 138 8.29 3.59 18.99
CA SER A 138 8.26 4.97 18.49
C SER A 138 7.02 5.26 17.65
N ALA A 139 6.37 6.40 17.92
CA ALA A 139 5.27 6.88 17.09
C ALA A 139 5.72 7.22 15.65
N ALA A 140 7.01 7.53 15.47
CA ALA A 140 7.60 7.76 14.14
C ALA A 140 7.69 6.48 13.30
N ALA A 141 7.52 5.29 13.89
CA ALA A 141 7.52 4.01 13.19
C ALA A 141 6.15 3.65 12.57
N TRP A 142 5.15 4.54 12.67
CA TRP A 142 3.81 4.29 12.15
C TRP A 142 3.82 4.18 10.62
N ARG A 143 3.55 2.99 10.08
CA ARG A 143 3.57 2.75 8.63
C ARG A 143 2.18 2.85 8.00
N LEU A 144 1.75 4.07 7.69
CA LEU A 144 0.40 4.36 7.18
C LEU A 144 0.24 3.96 5.70
N ALA A 145 -0.93 3.43 5.33
CA ALA A 145 -1.29 3.20 3.94
C ALA A 145 -1.39 4.52 3.14
N GLY A 146 -1.08 4.49 1.86
CA GLY A 146 -1.01 5.67 1.00
C GLY A 146 0.34 6.37 0.99
N VAL A 147 1.14 6.21 2.05
CA VAL A 147 2.49 6.78 2.15
C VAL A 147 3.58 5.72 2.30
N THR A 148 3.27 4.55 2.87
CA THR A 148 4.22 3.43 2.99
C THR A 148 3.79 2.22 2.14
N PRO A 149 4.74 1.45 1.58
CA PRO A 149 4.44 0.42 0.59
C PRO A 149 3.62 -0.75 1.14
N VAL A 150 3.99 -1.31 2.30
CA VAL A 150 3.36 -2.54 2.84
C VAL A 150 1.88 -2.31 3.19
N ALA A 151 1.59 -1.24 3.93
CA ALA A 151 0.22 -0.90 4.29
C ALA A 151 -0.63 -0.57 3.04
N THR A 152 -0.04 0.10 2.04
CA THR A 152 -0.70 0.38 0.75
C THR A 152 -1.01 -0.90 -0.03
N ALA A 153 -0.09 -1.87 -0.03
CA ALA A 153 -0.28 -3.16 -0.70
C ALA A 153 -1.41 -3.98 -0.04
N LEU A 154 -1.43 -4.09 1.29
CA LEU A 154 -2.51 -4.74 2.03
C LEU A 154 -3.87 -4.06 1.78
N LEU A 155 -3.90 -2.73 1.86
CA LEU A 155 -5.09 -1.93 1.57
C LEU A 155 -5.61 -2.19 0.15
N THR A 156 -4.71 -2.21 -0.82
CA THR A 156 -5.03 -2.47 -2.24
C THR A 156 -5.63 -3.85 -2.43
N LEU A 157 -5.02 -4.90 -1.85
CA LEU A 157 -5.54 -6.26 -1.96
C LEU A 157 -6.92 -6.38 -1.31
N GLY A 158 -7.11 -5.83 -0.11
CA GLY A 158 -8.42 -5.78 0.55
C GLY A 158 -9.47 -5.06 -0.30
N ALA A 159 -9.11 -3.89 -0.85
CA ALA A 159 -9.98 -3.10 -1.71
C ALA A 159 -10.31 -3.79 -3.05
N LEU A 160 -9.37 -4.49 -3.69
CA LEU A 160 -9.62 -5.26 -4.92
C LEU A 160 -10.54 -6.46 -4.66
N ILE A 161 -10.39 -7.12 -3.51
CA ILE A 161 -11.26 -8.22 -3.11
C ILE A 161 -12.69 -7.72 -2.84
N LEU A 162 -12.85 -6.58 -2.18
CA LEU A 162 -14.16 -5.99 -1.88
C LEU A 162 -14.75 -5.21 -3.07
N GLY A 163 -13.90 -4.77 -3.99
CA GLY A 163 -14.24 -3.89 -5.09
C GLY A 163 -15.18 -4.53 -6.11
N PRO A 164 -15.85 -3.69 -6.92
CA PRO A 164 -16.54 -4.15 -8.11
C PRO A 164 -15.53 -4.75 -9.09
N GLY A 165 -15.98 -5.72 -9.89
CA GLY A 165 -15.16 -6.31 -10.95
C GLY A 165 -14.96 -7.82 -10.89
N GLY A 166 -14.42 -8.34 -11.98
CA GLY A 166 -14.18 -9.77 -12.17
C GLY A 166 -12.96 -10.27 -11.39
N ARG A 167 -13.01 -11.54 -10.98
CA ARG A 167 -11.90 -12.24 -10.29
C ARG A 167 -10.56 -12.14 -11.05
N TRP A 168 -10.61 -12.08 -12.37
CA TRP A 168 -9.45 -11.96 -13.24
C TRP A 168 -8.80 -10.59 -13.15
N THR A 169 -9.58 -9.51 -13.24
CA THR A 169 -9.09 -8.14 -13.09
C THR A 169 -8.47 -7.92 -11.72
N ALA A 170 -9.13 -8.40 -10.65
CA ALA A 170 -8.60 -8.35 -9.30
C ALA A 170 -7.29 -9.16 -9.14
N GLY A 171 -7.18 -10.32 -9.78
CA GLY A 171 -5.96 -11.12 -9.80
C GLY A 171 -4.80 -10.40 -10.49
N LEU A 172 -5.03 -9.83 -11.67
CA LEU A 172 -4.01 -9.09 -12.43
C LEU A 172 -3.54 -7.83 -11.68
N LEU A 173 -4.47 -7.03 -11.16
CA LEU A 173 -4.15 -5.83 -10.37
C LEU A 173 -3.55 -6.16 -8.99
N GLY A 174 -3.67 -7.42 -8.54
CA GLY A 174 -3.13 -7.89 -7.26
C GLY A 174 -1.68 -8.35 -7.32
N VAL A 175 -1.10 -8.57 -8.51
CA VAL A 175 0.26 -9.12 -8.67
C VAL A 175 1.33 -8.22 -8.06
N ILE A 176 1.35 -6.94 -8.42
CA ILE A 176 2.36 -6.00 -7.91
C ILE A 176 2.20 -5.78 -6.38
N PRO A 177 1.00 -5.54 -5.83
CA PRO A 177 0.80 -5.49 -4.39
C PRO A 177 1.31 -6.75 -3.67
N ALA A 178 1.02 -7.94 -4.19
CA ALA A 178 1.50 -9.19 -3.60
C ALA A 178 3.04 -9.30 -3.67
N ALA A 179 3.65 -8.90 -4.78
CA ALA A 179 5.11 -8.86 -4.92
C ALA A 179 5.76 -7.90 -3.91
N VAL A 180 5.16 -6.74 -3.67
CA VAL A 180 5.62 -5.80 -2.63
C VAL A 180 5.57 -6.43 -1.24
N LEU A 181 4.51 -7.16 -0.91
CA LEU A 181 4.42 -7.87 0.37
C LEU A 181 5.44 -8.99 0.49
N ALA A 182 5.66 -9.76 -0.57
CA ALA A 182 6.66 -10.82 -0.59
C ALA A 182 8.08 -10.24 -0.40
N TRP A 183 8.39 -9.13 -1.07
CA TRP A 183 9.66 -8.43 -0.89
C TRP A 183 9.82 -7.90 0.53
N ALA A 184 8.78 -7.27 1.10
CA ALA A 184 8.84 -6.78 2.47
C ALA A 184 9.03 -7.91 3.49
N ALA A 185 8.38 -9.05 3.30
CA ALA A 185 8.59 -10.24 4.14
C ALA A 185 10.02 -10.77 4.02
N PHE A 186 10.57 -10.81 2.80
CA PHE A 186 11.97 -11.17 2.57
C PHE A 186 12.93 -10.20 3.27
N THR A 187 12.73 -8.89 3.12
CA THR A 187 13.53 -7.86 3.81
C THR A 187 13.45 -8.02 5.33
N ALA A 188 12.27 -8.25 5.89
CA ALA A 188 12.09 -8.46 7.32
C ALA A 188 12.82 -9.72 7.80
N TRP A 189 12.79 -10.82 7.04
CA TRP A 189 13.50 -12.06 7.38
C TRP A 189 15.02 -11.89 7.33
N VAL A 190 15.55 -11.12 6.36
CA VAL A 190 16.99 -10.86 6.24
C VAL A 190 17.51 -9.95 7.36
N LEU A 191 16.67 -9.05 7.87
CA LEU A 191 17.02 -8.04 8.88
C LEU A 191 16.69 -8.45 10.33
N ALA A 192 16.06 -9.61 10.53
CA ALA A 192 15.74 -10.18 11.85
C ALA A 192 16.96 -10.89 12.47
#